data_AF-A0A7X2L4I9-F1
#
_entry.id   AF-A0A7X2L4I9-F1
#
_cell.length_a   1.000
_cell.length_b   1.000
_cell.length_c   1.000
_cell.angle_alpha   90.00
_cell.angle_beta   90.00
_cell.angle_gamma   90.00
#
_symmetry.space_group_name_H-M   'P 1'
#
loop_
_entity.id
_entity.type
_entity.pdbx_description
1 polymer ?
#
loop_
_entity_poly.entity_id
_entity_poly.type
_entity_poly.pdbx_seq_one_letter_code
_entity_poly.pdbx_strand_id
1 'polypeptide(L)'
;MRHCSVQVRGLLTREELDRYNSLIEVGSFLEDQSQYDLAYIIQKEIDLLILPAIERLKDKGRARDRATAEYLESLQKDNDIKDEEDEEGPSSV
;
A
#
# COMPACT_ATOMS: atom_id res chain seq x y z
N MET A 1 3.32 4.46 22.92
CA MET A 1 3.82 3.74 21.73
C MET A 1 3.08 4.23 20.50
N ARG A 2 3.74 4.37 19.36
CA ARG A 2 3.09 4.78 18.10
C ARG A 2 2.86 3.59 17.20
N HIS A 3 1.60 3.36 16.87
CA HIS A 3 1.20 2.32 15.93
C HIS A 3 1.45 2.74 14.48
N CYS A 4 1.78 1.78 13.63
CA CYS A 4 1.74 1.99 12.18
C CYS A 4 0.29 2.14 11.68
N SER A 5 0.11 2.66 10.47
CA SER A 5 -1.23 2.79 9.89
C SER A 5 -1.88 1.41 9.67
N VAL A 6 -3.22 1.37 9.69
CA VAL A 6 -3.98 0.13 9.45
C VAL A 6 -3.61 -0.52 8.11
N GLN A 7 -3.34 0.30 7.09
CA GLN A 7 -2.93 -0.18 5.76
C GLN A 7 -1.57 -0.89 5.79
N VAL A 8 -0.58 -0.33 6.50
CA VAL A 8 0.74 -0.96 6.66
C VAL A 8 0.62 -2.23 7.50
N ARG A 9 -0.12 -2.18 8.61
CA ARG A 9 -0.36 -3.35 9.47
C ARG A 9 -1.02 -4.50 8.70
N GLY A 10 -1.96 -4.19 7.81
CA GLY A 10 -2.64 -5.19 6.96
C GLY A 10 -1.76 -5.84 5.89
N LEU A 11 -0.52 -5.37 5.72
CA LEU A 11 0.46 -5.90 4.78
C LEU A 11 1.66 -6.57 5.45
N LEU A 12 1.65 -6.70 6.78
CA LEU A 12 2.63 -7.51 7.51
C LEU A 12 2.36 -8.99 7.25
N THR A 13 3.42 -9.79 7.17
CA THR A 13 3.29 -11.25 7.21
C THR A 13 2.80 -11.68 8.59
N ARG A 14 2.40 -12.95 8.73
CA ARG A 14 1.97 -13.47 10.02
C ARG A 14 3.03 -13.30 11.10
N GLU A 15 4.27 -13.67 10.77
CA GLU A 15 5.41 -13.59 11.70
C GLU A 15 5.76 -12.15 12.04
N GLU A 16 5.78 -11.25 11.05
CA GLU A 16 6.03 -9.82 11.27
C GLU A 16 4.93 -9.20 12.15
N LEU A 17 3.67 -9.58 11.93
CA LEU A 17 2.53 -9.09 12.71
C LEU A 17 2.59 -9.55 14.17
N ASP A 18 2.94 -10.82 14.39
CA ASP A 18 3.09 -11.36 15.73
C ASP A 18 4.23 -10.63 16.47
N ARG A 19 5.40 -10.45 15.83
CA ARG A 19 6.51 -9.67 16.40
C ARG A 19 6.14 -8.21 16.66
N TYR A 20 5.43 -7.56 15.73
CA TYR A 20 4.94 -6.19 15.88
C TYR A 20 4.04 -6.05 17.10
N ASN A 21 3.08 -6.96 17.29
CA ASN A 21 2.16 -6.91 18.42
C ASN A 21 2.91 -7.09 19.75
N SER A 22 3.87 -8.04 19.82
CA SER A 22 4.69 -8.23 21.02
C SER A 22 5.55 -7.00 21.35
N LEU A 23 6.17 -6.35 20.36
CA LEU A 23 6.95 -5.14 20.59
C LEU A 23 6.06 -3.96 21.05
N ILE A 24 4.85 -3.83 20.51
CA ILE A 24 3.89 -2.82 20.97
C ILE A 24 3.53 -3.05 22.44
N GLU A 25 3.26 -4.30 22.83
CA GLU A 25 2.95 -4.66 24.22
C GLU A 25 4.11 -4.33 25.17
N VAL A 26 5.32 -4.77 24.83
CA VAL A 26 6.54 -4.48 25.63
C VAL A 26 6.79 -2.99 25.74
N GLY A 27 6.70 -2.25 24.63
CA GLY A 27 6.91 -0.80 24.64
C GLY A 27 5.88 -0.07 25.48
N SER A 28 4.61 -0.50 25.44
CA SER A 28 3.54 0.09 26.25
C SER A 28 3.76 -0.20 27.74
N PHE A 29 4.16 -1.42 28.08
CA PHE A 29 4.54 -1.77 29.45
C PHE A 29 5.68 -0.88 29.97
N LEU A 30 6.70 -0.60 29.16
CA LEU A 30 7.80 0.29 29.55
C LEU A 30 7.33 1.74 29.79
N GLU A 31 6.43 2.24 28.94
CA GLU A 31 5.81 3.56 29.15
C GLU A 31 4.99 3.62 30.45
N ASP A 32 4.24 2.56 30.79
CA ASP A 32 3.49 2.45 32.05
C ASP A 32 4.43 2.45 33.26
N GLN A 33 5.64 1.90 33.12
CA GLN A 33 6.70 1.96 34.14
C GLN A 33 7.51 3.27 34.10
N SER A 34 7.11 4.27 33.30
CA SER A 34 7.82 5.53 33.10
C SER A 34 9.26 5.39 32.53
N GLN A 35 9.56 4.27 31.87
CA GLN A 35 10.87 3.98 31.25
C GLN A 35 10.88 4.40 29.77
N TYR A 36 10.74 5.71 29.53
CA TYR A 36 10.57 6.27 28.18
C TYR A 36 11.81 6.15 27.29
N ASP A 37 13.00 6.15 27.88
CA ASP A 37 14.27 5.92 27.20
C ASP A 37 14.35 4.51 26.59
N LEU A 38 13.85 3.51 27.32
CA LEU A 38 13.79 2.13 26.83
C LEU A 38 12.63 1.93 25.85
N ALA A 39 11.46 2.51 26.11
CA ALA A 39 10.33 2.50 25.17
C ALA A 39 10.72 3.12 23.81
N TYR A 40 11.58 4.15 23.81
CA TYR A 40 12.11 4.74 22.58
C TYR A 40 12.90 3.75 21.72
N ILE A 41 13.70 2.87 22.35
CA ILE A 41 14.43 1.82 21.61
C ILE A 41 13.45 0.82 20.99
N ILE A 42 12.43 0.40 21.73
CA ILE A 42 11.39 -0.49 21.20
C ILE A 42 10.64 0.16 20.03
N GLN A 43 10.34 1.47 20.11
CA GLN A 43 9.74 2.19 19.01
C GLN A 43 10.61 2.15 17.74
N LYS A 44 11.94 2.25 17.87
CA LYS A 44 12.86 2.16 16.72
C LYS A 44 12.87 0.78 16.08
N GLU A 45 12.81 -0.28 16.87
CA GLU A 45 12.69 -1.64 16.35
C GLU A 45 11.38 -1.84 15.57
N ILE A 46 10.27 -1.26 16.07
CA ILE A 46 9.00 -1.26 15.35
C ILE A 46 9.11 -0.47 14.03
N ASP A 47 9.72 0.72 14.07
CA ASP A 47 9.90 1.56 12.88
C ASP A 47 10.68 0.83 11.78
N LEU A 48 11.69 0.02 12.14
CA LEU A 48 12.45 -0.82 11.21
C LEU A 48 11.65 -2.04 10.73
N LEU A 49 10.96 -2.73 11.64
CA LEU A 49 10.17 -3.92 11.34
C LEU A 49 9.09 -3.67 10.29
N ILE A 50 8.49 -2.49 10.27
CA ILE A 50 7.38 -2.17 9.35
C ILE A 50 7.85 -1.74 7.94
N LEU A 51 9.15 -1.49 7.72
CA LEU A 51 9.67 -1.03 6.43
C LEU A 51 9.29 -1.94 5.25
N PRO A 52 9.40 -3.28 5.35
CA PRO A 52 8.99 -4.17 4.25
C PRO A 52 7.50 -4.03 3.89
N ALA A 53 6.62 -3.85 4.89
CA ALA A 53 5.19 -3.65 4.64
C ALA A 53 4.88 -2.30 3.98
N ILE A 54 5.65 -1.25 4.31
CA ILE A 54 5.58 0.05 3.63
C ILE A 54 5.96 -0.10 2.15
N GLU A 55 7.02 -0.85 1.83
CA GLU A 55 7.40 -1.09 0.44
C GLU A 55 6.33 -1.90 -0.31
N ARG A 56 5.77 -2.95 0.32
CA ARG A 56 4.62 -3.69 -0.25
C ARG A 56 3.41 -2.77 -0.52
N LEU A 57 3.15 -1.79 0.35
CA LEU A 57 2.07 -0.81 0.15
C LEU A 57 2.33 0.09 -1.06
N LYS A 58 3.56 0.60 -1.19
CA LYS A 58 3.98 1.42 -2.34
C LYS A 58 3.87 0.66 -3.65
N ASP A 59 4.29 -0.60 -3.68
CA ASP A 59 4.23 -1.42 -4.88
C ASP A 59 2.80 -1.72 -5.31
N LYS A 60 1.89 -1.96 -4.35
CA LYS A 60 0.46 -2.08 -4.63
C LYS A 60 -0.13 -0.79 -5.22
N GLY A 61 0.30 0.37 -4.71
CA GLY A 61 -0.05 1.67 -5.26
C GLY A 61 0.40 1.82 -6.72
N ARG A 62 1.68 1.58 -6.99
CA ARG A 62 2.25 1.64 -8.36
C ARG A 62 1.56 0.68 -9.32
N ALA A 63 1.25 -0.54 -8.88
CA ALA A 63 0.58 -1.53 -9.71
C ALA A 63 -0.85 -1.10 -10.08
N ARG A 64 -1.59 -0.54 -9.12
CA ARG A 64 -2.92 0.03 -9.37
C ARG A 64 -2.85 1.18 -10.37
N ASP A 65 -1.87 2.07 -10.21
CA ASP A 65 -1.73 3.23 -11.08
C ASP A 65 -1.39 2.80 -12.53
N ARG A 66 -0.55 1.77 -12.71
CA ARG A 66 -0.30 1.14 -14.02
C ARG A 66 -1.56 0.53 -14.63
N ALA A 67 -2.29 -0.29 -13.88
CA ALA A 67 -3.52 -0.92 -14.34
C ALA A 67 -4.59 0.14 -14.74
N THR A 68 -4.61 1.27 -14.04
CA THR A 68 -5.48 2.40 -14.37
C THR A 68 -5.09 3.03 -15.71
N ALA A 69 -3.80 3.26 -15.94
CA ALA A 69 -3.30 3.80 -17.20
C ALA A 69 -3.62 2.85 -18.38
N GLU A 70 -3.37 1.56 -18.23
CA GLU A 70 -3.68 0.54 -19.25
C GLU A 70 -5.18 0.48 -19.56
N TYR A 71 -6.04 0.57 -18.54
CA TYR A 71 -7.50 0.60 -18.72
C TYR A 71 -7.96 1.86 -19.48
N LEU A 72 -7.44 3.04 -19.13
CA LEU A 72 -7.76 4.29 -19.83
C LEU A 72 -7.28 4.28 -21.29
N GLU A 73 -6.10 3.71 -21.56
CA GLU A 73 -5.59 3.54 -22.92
C GLU A 73 -6.47 2.57 -23.73
N SER A 74 -6.97 1.48 -23.13
CA SER A 74 -7.90 0.59 -23.82
C SER A 74 -9.22 1.27 -24.18
N LEU A 75 -9.76 2.11 -23.30
CA LEU A 75 -10.99 2.85 -23.58
C LEU A 75 -10.80 3.90 -24.68
N GLN A 76 -9.63 4.53 -24.76
CA GLN A 76 -9.29 5.45 -25.85
C GLN A 76 -9.23 4.70 -27.18
N LYS A 77 -8.49 3.59 -27.25
CA LYS A 77 -8.43 2.76 -28.46
C LYS A 77 -9.80 2.27 -28.91
N ASP A 78 -10.65 1.82 -27.98
CA ASP A 78 -12.01 1.37 -28.28
C ASP A 78 -12.92 2.50 -28.80
N ASN A 79 -12.67 3.76 -28.40
CA ASN A 79 -13.40 4.91 -28.92
C ASN A 79 -12.85 5.36 -30.27
N ASP A 80 -11.52 5.41 -30.44
CA ASP A 80 -10.88 5.76 -31.71
C ASP A 80 -11.28 4.76 -32.82
N ILE A 81 -11.36 3.46 -32.51
CA ILE A 81 -11.85 2.43 -33.45
C ILE A 81 -13.31 2.68 -33.84
N LYS A 82 -14.17 3.07 -32.89
CA LYS A 82 -15.59 3.37 -33.19
C LYS A 82 -15.75 4.61 -34.05
N ASP A 83 -14.95 5.65 -33.78
CA ASP A 83 -14.96 6.88 -34.57
C ASP A 83 -14.46 6.62 -36.01
N GLU A 84 -13.48 5.71 -36.20
CA GLU A 84 -13.04 5.25 -37.54
C GLU A 84 -14.10 4.38 -38.25
N GLU A 85 -14.80 3.48 -37.54
CA GLU A 85 -15.88 2.65 -38.12
C GLU A 85 -17.11 3.48 -38.53
N ASP A 86 -17.41 4.57 -37.83
CA ASP A 86 -18.53 5.48 -38.16
C ASP A 86 -18.21 6.40 -39.38
N GLU A 87 -16.93 6.67 -39.70
CA GLU A 87 -16.52 7.44 -40.90
C GLU A 87 -16.51 6.59 -42.20
N GLU A 88 -16.40 5.26 -42.12
CA GLU A 88 -16.44 4.33 -43.29
C GLU A 88 -17.85 3.82 -43.64
N GLY A 89 -18.91 4.50 -43.22
CA GLY A 89 -20.29 4.23 -43.66
C GLY A 89 -20.46 4.35 -45.19
N PRO A 90 -21.36 3.56 -45.83
CA PRO A 90 -21.29 3.27 -47.26
C PRO A 90 -21.43 4.52 -48.12
N SER A 91 -20.36 4.85 -48.84
CA SER A 91 -20.39 5.80 -49.96
C SER A 91 -21.54 5.44 -50.89
N SER A 92 -22.55 6.30 -50.93
CA SER A 92 -23.77 6.14 -51.71
C SER A 92 -23.44 6.07 -53.20
N VAL A 93 -23.73 4.93 -53.83
CA VAL A 93 -23.78 4.77 -55.30
C VAL A 93 -25.23 4.53 -55.69
#